data_AF-A0AAU4VCX6-F1
#
_entry.id   AF-A0AAU4VCX6-F1
#
_cell.length_a   1.000
_cell.length_b   1.000
_cell.length_c   1.000
_cell.angle_alpha   90.00
_cell.angle_beta   90.00
_cell.angle_gamma   90.00
#
_symmetry.space_group_name_H-M   'P 1'
#
loop_
_entity.id
_entity.type
_entity.pdbx_description
1 polymer ?
#
loop_
_entity_poly.entity_id
_entity_poly.type
_entity_poly.pdbx_seq_one_letter_code
_entity_poly.pdbx_strand_id
1 'polypeptide(L)'
;MAGRPARIPSSDAAAAARRLQSTGLSASDIAEISGVAVTLVRRLLRPAAARPARIHRTTVEAILGIPMNAARRRERPLPGLVEADRAANSLQDLAEHGWPTSFLAEQLRTSTQTLAAIRSRKRRRLALALDRKIQRLATRLLASDPAGHGIAAHRSRRAQAAARHRAPSVTLTDEDLDDLDALLAVLRQPQDRKADEQLMPGAAEACHG
;
A
#
# COMPACT_ATOMS: atom_id res chain seq x y z
N MET A 1 -50.40 12.05 34.91
CA MET A 1 -49.08 12.21 34.27
C MET A 1 -49.24 11.95 32.77
N ALA A 2 -49.17 12.99 31.93
CA ALA A 2 -49.32 12.83 30.49
C ALA A 2 -48.12 12.06 29.92
N GLY A 3 -48.38 10.92 29.27
CA GLY A 3 -47.36 10.09 28.65
C GLY A 3 -46.62 10.86 27.55
N ARG A 4 -45.29 10.87 27.61
CA ARG A 4 -44.48 11.54 26.58
C ARG A 4 -44.72 10.86 25.22
N PRO A 5 -44.80 11.64 24.12
CA PRO A 5 -45.11 11.07 22.81
C PRO A 5 -44.05 10.06 22.38
N ALA A 6 -44.50 8.86 22.00
CA ALA A 6 -43.62 7.77 21.55
C ALA A 6 -42.90 8.09 20.22
N ARG A 7 -43.47 8.98 19.40
CA ARG A 7 -42.90 9.42 18.11
C ARG A 7 -42.65 10.92 18.10
N ILE A 8 -41.41 11.30 17.81
CA ILE A 8 -40.94 12.69 17.79
C ILE A 8 -40.39 13.06 16.39
N PRO A 9 -40.25 14.36 16.07
CA PRO A 9 -39.69 14.80 14.80
C PRO A 9 -38.31 14.18 14.52
N SER A 10 -38.08 13.78 13.27
CA SER A 10 -36.80 13.16 12.88
C SER A 10 -35.67 14.17 12.62
N SER A 11 -35.96 15.47 12.73
CA SER A 11 -35.03 16.57 12.44
C SER A 11 -33.72 16.41 13.20
N ASP A 12 -33.82 16.09 14.49
CA ASP A 12 -32.70 16.10 15.43
C ASP A 12 -31.81 14.88 15.20
N ALA A 13 -32.43 13.72 15.01
CA ALA A 13 -31.73 12.50 14.62
C ALA A 13 -31.06 12.63 13.24
N ALA A 14 -31.72 13.28 12.27
CA ALA A 14 -31.14 13.52 10.96
C ALA A 14 -29.95 14.50 11.02
N ALA A 15 -30.05 15.56 11.83
CA ALA A 15 -28.95 16.49 12.05
C ALA A 15 -27.77 15.79 12.74
N ALA A 16 -28.04 14.97 13.77
CA ALA A 16 -27.03 14.18 14.46
C ALA A 16 -26.36 13.16 13.53
N ALA A 17 -27.13 12.41 12.74
CA ALA A 17 -26.60 11.47 11.76
C ALA A 17 -25.71 12.17 10.71
N ARG A 18 -26.07 13.37 10.27
CA ARG A 18 -25.22 14.18 9.37
C ARG A 18 -23.93 14.64 10.04
N ARG A 19 -23.97 15.07 11.30
CA ARG A 19 -22.76 15.40 12.07
C ARG A 19 -21.84 14.19 12.19
N LEU A 20 -22.38 13.01 12.51
CA LEU A 20 -21.61 11.76 12.54
C LEU A 20 -21.01 11.43 11.17
N GLN A 21 -21.76 11.63 10.08
CA GLN A 21 -21.24 11.45 8.73
C GLN A 21 -20.08 12.39 8.41
N SER A 22 -20.13 13.66 8.84
CA SER A 22 -19.00 14.59 8.69
C SER A 22 -17.75 14.20 9.48
N THR A 23 -17.90 13.36 10.52
CA THR A 23 -16.75 12.77 11.25
C THR A 23 -16.22 11.49 10.61
N GLY A 24 -16.80 11.05 9.48
CA GLY A 24 -16.35 9.87 8.73
C GLY A 24 -17.13 8.58 9.01
N LEU A 25 -18.19 8.62 9.82
CA LEU A 25 -19.03 7.43 10.07
C LEU A 25 -19.99 7.19 8.90
N SER A 26 -20.00 5.96 8.37
CA SER A 26 -20.98 5.57 7.35
C SER A 26 -22.36 5.30 7.98
N ALA A 27 -23.40 5.23 7.15
CA ALA A 27 -24.73 4.84 7.60
C ALA A 27 -24.75 3.46 8.28
N SER A 28 -23.89 2.53 7.84
CA SER A 28 -23.74 1.22 8.44
C SER A 28 -23.07 1.30 9.82
N ASP A 29 -22.09 2.18 9.99
CA ASP A 29 -21.42 2.36 11.29
C ASP A 29 -22.37 3.00 12.30
N ILE A 30 -23.10 4.02 11.89
CA ILE A 30 -24.11 4.68 12.74
C ILE A 30 -25.16 3.66 13.20
N ALA A 31 -25.65 2.82 12.28
CA ALA A 31 -26.62 1.76 12.57
C ALA A 31 -26.09 0.73 13.58
N GLU A 32 -24.86 0.27 13.37
CA GLU A 32 -24.20 -0.71 14.23
C GLU A 32 -23.96 -0.17 15.65
N ILE A 33 -23.53 1.09 15.79
CA ILE A 33 -23.26 1.70 17.10
C ILE A 33 -24.55 2.05 17.85
N SER A 34 -25.58 2.52 17.14
CA SER A 34 -26.87 2.88 17.77
C SER A 34 -27.83 1.70 17.96
N GLY A 35 -27.55 0.53 17.37
CA GLY A 35 -28.51 -0.57 17.32
C GLY A 35 -29.75 -0.27 16.46
N VAL A 36 -29.70 0.76 15.62
CA VAL A 36 -30.80 1.16 14.73
C VAL A 36 -30.62 0.48 13.37
N ALA A 37 -31.73 0.10 12.72
CA ALA A 37 -31.69 -0.48 11.37
C ALA A 37 -30.99 0.45 10.35
N VAL A 38 -30.04 -0.10 9.58
CA VAL A 38 -29.27 0.65 8.58
C VAL A 38 -30.14 1.32 7.51
N THR A 39 -31.26 0.71 7.16
CA THR A 39 -32.24 1.27 6.21
C THR A 39 -32.87 2.56 6.75
N LEU A 40 -33.13 2.63 8.06
CA LEU A 40 -33.67 3.81 8.71
C LEU A 40 -32.62 4.93 8.77
N VAL A 41 -31.37 4.59 9.11
CA VAL A 41 -30.25 5.56 9.08
C VAL A 41 -30.06 6.13 7.67
N ARG A 42 -30.05 5.29 6.63
CA ARG A 42 -29.97 5.75 5.23
C ARG A 42 -31.12 6.69 4.85
N ARG A 43 -32.34 6.43 5.33
CA ARG A 43 -33.49 7.31 5.11
C ARG A 43 -33.39 8.65 5.85
N LEU A 44 -32.75 8.68 7.03
CA LEU A 44 -32.50 9.92 7.76
C LEU A 44 -31.43 10.80 7.10
N LEU A 45 -30.46 10.19 6.43
CA LEU A 45 -29.41 10.88 5.68
C LEU A 45 -29.90 11.43 4.33
N ARG A 46 -31.09 11.05 3.85
CA ARG A 46 -31.68 11.61 2.62
C ARG A 46 -32.04 13.11 2.78
N PRO A 47 -32.23 13.82 1.65
CA PRO A 47 -32.76 15.19 1.66
C PRO A 47 -34.08 15.30 2.44
N ALA A 48 -34.38 16.49 2.96
CA ALA A 48 -35.49 16.72 3.88
C ALA A 48 -36.87 16.31 3.30
N ALA A 49 -37.04 16.35 1.97
CA ALA A 49 -38.26 15.92 1.29
C ALA A 49 -38.47 14.39 1.27
N ALA A 50 -37.41 13.59 1.47
CA ALA A 50 -37.44 12.13 1.35
C ALA A 50 -37.17 11.38 2.67
N ARG A 51 -37.11 12.11 3.80
CA ARG A 51 -36.90 11.54 5.15
C ARG A 51 -38.24 11.33 5.88
N PRO A 52 -38.34 10.36 6.80
CA PRO A 52 -39.54 10.18 7.61
C PRO A 52 -39.81 11.42 8.46
N ALA A 53 -41.04 11.92 8.53
CA ALA A 53 -41.39 13.11 9.32
C ALA A 53 -41.23 12.87 10.84
N ARG A 54 -41.60 11.68 11.31
CA ARG A 54 -41.57 11.28 12.73
C ARG A 54 -40.97 9.89 12.87
N ILE A 55 -40.15 9.70 13.90
CA ILE A 55 -39.54 8.40 14.25
C ILE A 55 -39.71 8.12 15.74
N HIS A 56 -39.50 6.86 16.12
CA HIS A 56 -39.63 6.46 17.52
C HIS A 56 -38.59 7.19 18.38
N ARG A 57 -38.99 7.61 19.58
CA ARG A 57 -38.13 8.36 20.48
C ARG A 57 -36.84 7.62 20.83
N THR A 58 -36.93 6.32 21.09
CA THR A 58 -35.74 5.48 21.36
C THR A 58 -34.74 5.48 20.22
N THR A 59 -35.20 5.60 18.96
CA THR A 59 -34.32 5.72 17.79
C THR A 59 -33.57 7.06 17.79
N VAL A 60 -34.26 8.15 18.14
CA VAL A 60 -33.63 9.47 18.24
C VAL A 60 -32.58 9.47 19.34
N GLU A 61 -32.94 8.96 20.52
CA GLU A 61 -32.03 8.86 21.67
C GLU A 61 -30.82 7.97 21.36
N ALA A 62 -31.03 6.85 20.65
CA ALA A 62 -29.95 5.96 20.24
C ALA A 62 -28.96 6.62 19.26
N ILE A 63 -29.45 7.41 18.31
CA ILE A 63 -28.57 8.13 17.36
C ILE A 63 -27.86 9.30 18.05
N LEU A 64 -28.55 10.04 18.92
CA LEU A 64 -27.96 11.13 19.69
C LEU A 64 -26.94 10.63 20.71
N GLY A 65 -27.12 9.42 21.24
CA GLY A 65 -26.21 8.79 22.19
C GLY A 65 -24.92 8.27 21.59
N ILE A 66 -24.74 8.30 20.26
CA ILE A 66 -23.48 7.91 19.63
C ILE A 66 -22.41 8.94 20.02
N PRO A 67 -21.34 8.54 20.73
CA PRO A 67 -20.31 9.48 21.11
C PRO A 67 -19.53 9.90 19.86
N MET A 68 -19.22 11.20 19.72
CA MET A 68 -18.52 11.73 18.53
C MET A 68 -17.10 11.15 18.37
N ASN A 69 -16.52 10.61 19.45
CA ASN A 69 -15.25 9.89 19.40
C ASN A 69 -15.38 8.44 18.87
N ALA A 70 -16.58 7.95 18.57
CA ALA A 70 -16.80 6.62 18.00
C ALA A 70 -16.11 6.47 16.64
N ALA A 71 -16.03 7.56 15.87
CA ALA A 71 -15.25 7.63 14.64
C ALA A 71 -13.74 7.38 14.89
N ARG A 72 -13.20 7.85 16.03
CA ARG A 72 -11.79 7.65 16.43
C ARG A 72 -11.54 6.27 17.03
N ARG A 73 -12.54 5.66 17.69
CA ARG A 73 -12.43 4.32 18.29
C ARG A 73 -12.50 3.18 17.26
N ARG A 74 -12.93 3.48 16.04
CA ARG A 74 -12.84 2.54 14.92
C ARG A 74 -11.57 2.79 14.13
N GLU A 75 -10.55 2.00 14.43
CA GLU A 75 -9.54 1.61 13.44
C GLU A 75 -10.17 0.75 12.32
N ARG A 76 -11.26 1.21 11.69
CA ARG A 76 -11.81 0.59 10.47
C ARG A 76 -11.23 1.36 9.29
N PRO A 77 -10.27 0.80 8.53
CA PRO A 77 -9.70 1.48 7.37
C PRO A 77 -10.80 1.58 6.30
N LEU A 78 -11.24 2.76 5.84
CA LEU A 78 -10.64 3.54 4.73
C LEU A 78 -11.50 4.79 4.42
N PRO A 79 -10.92 5.92 3.97
CA PRO A 79 -10.51 6.02 2.56
C PRO A 79 -9.09 6.56 2.36
N GLY A 80 -8.38 5.85 1.49
CA GLY A 80 -7.00 6.07 1.11
C GLY A 80 -6.55 4.74 0.51
N LEU A 81 -7.14 4.37 -0.62
CA LEU A 81 -6.56 3.29 -1.40
C LEU A 81 -5.33 3.88 -2.07
N VAL A 82 -4.19 3.25 -1.84
CA VAL A 82 -2.94 3.62 -2.49
C VAL A 82 -2.53 2.51 -3.44
N GLU A 83 -1.77 2.89 -4.46
CA GLU A 83 -1.16 1.95 -5.38
C GLU A 83 -0.20 1.03 -4.63
N ALA A 84 -0.21 -0.24 -5.00
CA ALA A 84 0.45 -1.29 -4.25
C ALA A 84 1.95 -1.43 -4.52
N ASP A 85 2.48 -0.71 -5.51
CA ASP A 85 3.85 -0.90 -5.98
C ASP A 85 4.88 -0.65 -4.88
N ARG A 86 4.69 0.40 -4.09
CA ARG A 86 5.60 0.70 -2.98
C ARG A 86 5.61 -0.41 -1.93
N ALA A 87 4.43 -0.92 -1.57
CA ALA A 87 4.31 -2.04 -0.64
C ALA A 87 4.86 -3.34 -1.23
N ALA A 88 4.65 -3.58 -2.53
CA ALA A 88 5.15 -4.75 -3.23
C ALA A 88 6.68 -4.77 -3.26
N ASN A 89 7.30 -3.63 -3.59
CA ASN A 89 8.75 -3.46 -3.58
C ASN A 89 9.32 -3.69 -2.18
N SER A 90 8.77 -3.05 -1.14
CA SER A 90 9.25 -3.28 0.23
C SER A 90 9.13 -4.74 0.69
N LEU A 91 8.08 -5.45 0.29
CA LEU A 91 7.95 -6.89 0.58
C LEU A 91 8.91 -7.75 -0.23
N GLN A 92 9.27 -7.33 -1.44
CA GLN A 92 10.29 -7.97 -2.26
C GLN A 92 11.68 -7.78 -1.66
N ASP A 93 12.04 -6.55 -1.29
CA ASP A 93 13.32 -6.22 -0.64
C ASP A 93 13.51 -7.04 0.63
N LEU A 94 12.48 -7.12 1.47
CA LEU A 94 12.51 -7.95 2.69
C LEU A 94 12.73 -9.42 2.36
N ALA A 95 12.07 -9.96 1.33
CA ALA A 95 12.25 -11.35 0.94
C ALA A 95 13.68 -11.62 0.42
N GLU A 96 14.28 -10.67 -0.31
CA GLU A 96 15.67 -10.73 -0.78
C GLU A 96 16.70 -10.62 0.35
N HIS A 97 16.37 -9.90 1.42
CA HIS A 97 17.13 -9.89 2.67
C HIS A 97 16.86 -11.13 3.55
N GLY A 98 16.05 -12.07 3.07
CA GLY A 98 15.82 -13.36 3.73
C GLY A 98 14.74 -13.37 4.79
N TRP A 99 13.84 -12.37 4.80
CA TRP A 99 12.69 -12.36 5.69
C TRP A 99 11.58 -13.29 5.17
N PRO A 100 11.21 -14.36 5.89
CA PRO A 100 10.17 -15.28 5.46
C PRO A 100 8.78 -14.63 5.46
N THR A 101 7.97 -14.92 4.45
CA THR A 101 6.61 -14.36 4.32
C THR A 101 5.70 -14.75 5.51
N SER A 102 5.89 -15.92 6.12
CA SER A 102 5.16 -16.35 7.31
C SER A 102 5.43 -15.45 8.52
N PHE A 103 6.69 -15.07 8.73
CA PHE A 103 7.08 -14.16 9.80
C PHE A 103 6.48 -12.75 9.58
N LEU A 104 6.57 -12.25 8.35
CA LEU A 104 5.98 -10.95 8.00
C LEU A 104 4.45 -10.93 8.18
N ALA A 105 3.78 -12.03 7.85
CA ALA A 105 2.34 -12.18 8.00
C ALA A 105 1.90 -12.08 9.46
N GLU A 106 2.63 -12.74 10.37
CA GLU A 106 2.40 -12.68 11.81
C GLU A 106 2.59 -11.26 12.35
N GLN A 107 3.69 -10.59 12.00
CA GLN A 107 3.98 -9.22 12.43
C GLN A 107 2.96 -8.19 11.93
N LEU A 108 2.45 -8.37 10.71
CA LEU A 108 1.44 -7.49 10.13
C LEU A 108 0.00 -7.89 10.50
N ARG A 109 -0.18 -8.99 11.25
CA ARG A 109 -1.48 -9.60 11.57
C ARG A 109 -2.36 -9.79 10.32
N THR A 110 -1.76 -10.33 9.27
CA THR A 110 -2.43 -10.58 7.99
C THR A 110 -2.11 -11.97 7.47
N SER A 111 -2.74 -12.40 6.37
CA SER A 111 -2.46 -13.70 5.79
C SER A 111 -1.23 -13.69 4.88
N THR A 112 -0.47 -14.79 4.87
CA THR A 112 0.63 -15.03 3.92
C THR A 112 0.17 -14.90 2.47
N GLN A 113 -1.05 -15.37 2.17
CA GLN A 113 -1.67 -15.24 0.86
C GLN A 113 -1.91 -13.77 0.47
N THR A 114 -2.31 -12.91 1.41
CA THR A 114 -2.48 -11.48 1.17
C THR A 114 -1.14 -10.83 0.83
N LEU A 115 -0.10 -11.12 1.61
CA LEU A 115 1.25 -10.59 1.32
C LEU A 115 1.80 -11.09 0.00
N ALA A 116 1.58 -12.37 -0.34
CA ALA A 116 1.96 -12.91 -1.63
C ALA A 116 1.21 -12.23 -2.79
N ALA A 117 -0.08 -11.93 -2.62
CA ALA A 117 -0.88 -11.22 -3.62
C ALA A 117 -0.45 -9.76 -3.81
N ILE A 118 -0.03 -9.08 -2.73
CA ILE A 118 0.54 -7.73 -2.80
C ILE A 118 1.92 -7.76 -3.48
N ARG A 119 2.82 -8.64 -3.03
CA ARG A 119 4.18 -8.79 -3.59
C ARG A 119 4.17 -9.17 -5.07
N SER A 120 3.22 -10.01 -5.50
CA SER A 120 3.02 -10.37 -6.92
C SER A 120 2.24 -9.35 -7.73
N ARG A 121 1.93 -8.16 -7.18
CA ARG A 121 1.15 -7.09 -7.81
C ARG A 121 -0.25 -7.51 -8.30
N LYS A 122 -0.74 -8.69 -7.90
CA LYS A 122 -2.12 -9.14 -8.17
C LYS A 122 -3.16 -8.23 -7.52
N ARG A 123 -2.80 -7.58 -6.40
CA ARG A 123 -3.58 -6.49 -5.82
C ARG A 123 -2.97 -5.16 -6.23
N ARG A 124 -3.64 -4.42 -7.11
CA ARG A 124 -3.21 -3.08 -7.54
C ARG A 124 -3.40 -2.01 -6.46
N ARG A 125 -4.42 -2.16 -5.61
CA ARG A 125 -4.75 -1.19 -4.57
C ARG A 125 -4.84 -1.84 -3.20
N LEU A 126 -4.30 -1.17 -2.19
CA LEU A 126 -4.44 -1.56 -0.79
C LEU A 126 -4.76 -0.39 0.12
N ALA A 127 -5.18 -0.71 1.34
CA ALA A 127 -5.44 0.28 2.36
C ALA A 127 -4.16 1.05 2.72
N LEU A 128 -4.21 2.38 2.74
CA LEU A 128 -3.11 3.25 3.18
C LEU A 128 -2.57 2.86 4.57
N ALA A 129 -3.45 2.41 5.47
CA ALA A 129 -3.05 1.92 6.79
C ALA A 129 -2.17 0.66 6.71
N LEU A 130 -2.50 -0.26 5.79
CA LEU A 130 -1.70 -1.46 5.56
C LEU A 130 -0.37 -1.11 4.87
N ASP A 131 -0.40 -0.20 3.88
CA ASP A 131 0.82 0.30 3.22
C ASP A 131 1.78 0.90 4.25
N ARG A 132 1.32 1.86 5.07
CA ARG A 132 2.13 2.48 6.13
C ARG A 132 2.65 1.49 7.18
N LYS A 133 1.94 0.38 7.42
CA LYS A 133 2.40 -0.70 8.32
C LYS A 133 3.53 -1.49 7.66
N ILE A 134 3.37 -1.85 6.38
CA ILE A 134 4.42 -2.52 5.60
C ILE A 134 5.67 -1.66 5.52
N GLN A 135 5.54 -0.37 5.19
CA GLN A 135 6.67 0.55 5.10
C GLN A 135 7.45 0.66 6.43
N ARG A 136 6.75 0.88 7.55
CA ARG A 136 7.37 0.95 8.88
C ARG A 136 8.07 -0.36 9.26
N LEU A 137 7.45 -1.50 8.95
CA LEU A 137 8.05 -2.79 9.19
C LEU A 137 9.31 -2.98 8.35
N ALA A 138 9.27 -2.60 7.07
CA ALA A 138 10.41 -2.70 6.17
C ALA A 138 11.60 -1.86 6.64
N THR A 139 11.38 -0.59 7.01
CA THR A 139 12.46 0.25 7.55
C THR A 139 13.12 -0.37 8.78
N ARG A 140 12.33 -0.95 9.69
CA ARG A 140 12.86 -1.59 10.90
C ARG A 140 13.65 -2.86 10.60
N LEU A 141 13.10 -3.73 9.74
CA LEU A 141 13.67 -5.05 9.48
C LEU A 141 14.83 -5.01 8.48
N LEU A 142 14.88 -4.05 7.56
CA LEU A 142 16.04 -3.86 6.69
C LEU A 142 17.26 -3.33 7.46
N ALA A 143 17.06 -2.68 8.61
CA ALA A 143 18.13 -2.29 9.52
C ALA A 143 18.55 -3.41 10.49
N SER A 144 17.96 -4.61 10.39
CA SER A 144 18.16 -5.73 11.31
C SER A 144 18.51 -7.01 10.55
N ASP A 145 19.10 -7.98 11.23
CA ASP A 145 19.42 -9.29 10.65
C ASP A 145 18.38 -10.37 11.03
N PRO A 146 17.93 -11.22 10.10
CA PRO A 146 17.00 -12.31 10.41
C PRO A 146 17.44 -13.24 11.54
N ALA A 147 18.74 -13.50 11.72
CA ALA A 147 19.22 -14.39 12.78
C ALA A 147 18.96 -13.79 14.17
N GLY A 148 19.07 -12.47 14.30
CA GLY A 148 18.73 -11.73 15.53
C GLY A 148 17.25 -11.84 15.93
N HIS A 149 16.39 -12.28 15.00
CA HIS A 149 14.96 -12.53 15.23
C HIS A 149 14.62 -14.03 15.30
N GLY A 150 15.62 -14.90 15.47
CA GLY A 150 15.42 -16.35 15.61
C GLY A 150 15.07 -17.06 14.30
N ILE A 151 15.29 -16.42 13.15
CA ILE A 151 15.02 -17.04 11.85
C ILE A 151 16.22 -17.93 11.49
N ALA A 152 15.96 -19.24 11.41
CA ALA A 152 16.98 -20.20 11.00
C ALA A 152 17.51 -19.90 9.57
N ALA A 153 18.83 -20.03 9.38
CA ALA A 153 19.51 -19.68 8.13
C ALA A 153 18.91 -20.36 6.88
N HIS A 154 18.45 -21.61 7.01
CA HIS A 154 17.79 -22.32 5.90
C HIS A 154 16.46 -21.67 5.49
N ARG A 155 15.68 -21.12 6.43
CA ARG A 155 14.42 -20.41 6.14
C ARG A 155 14.70 -19.08 5.46
N SER A 156 15.76 -18.39 5.90
CA SER A 156 16.24 -17.17 5.27
C SER A 156 16.64 -17.42 3.82
N ARG A 157 17.56 -18.38 3.56
CA ARG A 157 17.95 -18.77 2.20
C ARG A 157 16.77 -19.18 1.32
N ARG A 158 15.80 -19.92 1.87
CA ARG A 158 14.58 -20.30 1.14
C ARG A 158 13.74 -19.07 0.76
N ALA A 159 13.63 -18.08 1.64
CA ALA A 159 12.94 -16.83 1.36
C ALA A 159 13.66 -16.05 0.24
N GLN A 160 14.98 -15.95 0.29
CA GLN A 160 15.81 -15.31 -0.74
C GLN A 160 15.65 -15.99 -2.10
N ALA A 161 15.75 -17.32 -2.14
CA ALA A 161 15.56 -18.09 -3.37
C ALA A 161 14.16 -17.86 -3.96
N ALA A 162 13.11 -17.91 -3.11
CA ALA A 162 11.74 -17.65 -3.54
C ALA A 162 11.48 -16.19 -3.95
N ALA A 163 12.31 -15.25 -3.52
CA ALA A 163 12.28 -13.86 -3.98
C ALA A 163 12.87 -13.74 -5.39
N ARG A 164 14.04 -14.35 -5.61
CA ARG A 164 14.76 -14.34 -6.90
C ARG A 164 13.98 -15.06 -8.00
N HIS A 165 13.38 -16.21 -7.71
CA HIS A 165 12.57 -16.97 -8.67
C HIS A 165 11.23 -16.30 -9.04
N ARG A 166 10.81 -15.25 -8.31
CA ARG A 166 9.53 -14.55 -8.53
C ARG A 166 9.68 -13.07 -8.81
N ALA A 167 10.89 -12.53 -8.85
CA ALA A 167 11.11 -11.27 -9.53
C ALA A 167 10.51 -11.46 -10.92
N PRO A 168 9.55 -10.62 -11.34
CA PRO A 168 9.20 -10.62 -12.75
C PRO A 168 10.52 -10.39 -13.46
N SER A 169 10.90 -11.31 -14.33
CA SER A 169 11.70 -10.95 -15.48
C SER A 169 11.06 -9.65 -15.96
N VAL A 170 11.78 -8.55 -15.81
CA VAL A 170 11.53 -7.36 -16.58
C VAL A 170 11.37 -7.93 -17.98
N THR A 171 10.15 -7.95 -18.50
CA THR A 171 9.96 -8.02 -19.93
C THR A 171 10.56 -6.71 -20.38
N LEU A 172 11.88 -6.72 -20.58
CA LEU A 172 12.49 -6.03 -21.70
C LEU A 172 11.63 -6.55 -22.84
N THR A 173 10.72 -5.72 -23.31
CA THR A 173 10.16 -5.98 -24.63
C THR A 173 11.35 -6.11 -25.58
N ASP A 174 11.27 -6.93 -26.64
CA ASP A 174 12.38 -7.04 -27.62
C ASP A 174 12.87 -5.64 -28.07
N GLU A 175 12.00 -4.63 -28.01
CA GLU A 175 12.30 -3.21 -28.25
C GLU A 175 13.32 -2.58 -27.27
N ASP A 176 13.41 -3.03 -26.02
CA ASP A 176 14.32 -2.46 -25.01
C ASP A 176 15.74 -3.08 -25.06
N LEU A 177 15.91 -4.24 -25.72
CA LEU A 177 17.20 -4.90 -25.90
C LEU A 177 18.03 -4.24 -27.00
N ASP A 178 17.38 -3.76 -28.06
CA ASP A 178 18.02 -3.04 -29.17
C ASP A 178 18.59 -1.67 -28.72
N ASP A 179 17.92 -0.99 -27.80
CA ASP A 179 18.39 0.29 -27.24
C ASP A 179 19.61 0.14 -26.31
N LEU A 180 19.74 -1.00 -25.62
CA LEU A 180 20.86 -1.26 -24.73
C LEU A 180 22.16 -1.60 -25.50
N ASP A 181 22.02 -2.33 -26.62
CA ASP A 181 23.14 -2.64 -27.52
C ASP A 181 23.58 -1.40 -28.31
N ALA A 182 22.64 -0.51 -28.68
CA ALA A 182 22.95 0.80 -29.27
C ALA A 182 23.74 1.70 -28.29
N LEU A 183 23.39 1.69 -26.99
CA LEU A 183 24.12 2.44 -25.97
C LEU A 183 25.51 1.85 -25.67
N LEU A 184 25.66 0.52 -25.70
CA LEU A 184 26.96 -0.15 -25.58
C LEU A 184 27.84 0.07 -26.81
N ALA A 185 27.26 0.20 -28.01
CA ALA A 185 28.00 0.54 -29.23
C ALA A 185 28.54 1.98 -29.22
N VAL A 186 27.82 2.94 -28.61
CA VAL A 186 28.28 4.32 -28.41
C VAL A 186 29.45 4.39 -27.43
N LEU A 187 29.46 3.56 -26.38
CA LEU A 187 30.59 3.44 -25.44
C LEU A 187 31.80 2.69 -26.01
N ARG A 188 31.66 2.03 -27.17
CA ARG A 188 32.71 1.22 -27.81
C ARG A 188 33.33 1.87 -29.04
N GLN A 189 33.06 3.16 -29.31
CA GLN A 189 33.78 3.88 -30.37
C GLN A 189 35.25 4.10 -29.96
N PRO A 190 36.22 3.57 -30.73
CA PRO A 190 37.63 3.90 -30.51
C PRO A 190 37.87 5.36 -30.86
N GLN A 191 38.56 6.07 -29.96
CA GLN A 191 39.11 7.40 -30.20
C GLN A 191 40.26 7.31 -31.20
N ASP A 192 39.95 7.20 -32.49
CA ASP A 192 40.92 7.42 -33.56
C ASP A 192 40.74 8.83 -34.11
N ARG A 193 41.50 9.76 -33.53
CA ARG A 193 42.05 10.96 -34.20
C ARG A 193 42.89 11.78 -33.23
N LYS A 194 44.21 11.59 -33.33
CA LYS A 194 45.20 12.67 -33.57
C LYS A 194 46.61 12.16 -33.26
N ALA A 195 47.34 11.81 -34.30
CA ALA A 195 48.79 11.97 -34.35
C ALA A 195 49.24 11.96 -35.82
N ASP A 196 48.92 13.05 -36.52
CA ASP A 196 49.74 13.44 -37.65
C ASP A 196 51.00 14.11 -37.09
N GLU A 197 52.13 13.67 -37.63
CA GLU A 197 53.27 14.51 -38.00
C GLU A 197 54.13 15.15 -36.89
N GLN A 198 55.34 14.58 -36.69
CA GLN A 198 56.63 15.30 -36.77
C GLN A 198 57.80 14.41 -36.29
N LEU A 199 58.72 14.07 -37.20
CA LEU A 199 60.09 14.60 -37.26
C LEU A 199 61.07 13.60 -37.93
N MET A 200 61.76 14.12 -38.93
CA MET A 200 62.69 13.53 -39.92
C MET A 200 64.09 13.17 -39.32
N PRO A 201 65.20 13.13 -40.10
CA PRO A 201 65.76 12.02 -40.88
C PRO A 201 67.23 11.68 -40.48
N GLY A 202 67.85 10.66 -41.10
CA GLY A 202 69.33 10.43 -41.04
C GLY A 202 69.67 8.94 -41.24
N ALA A 203 70.10 8.50 -42.42
CA ALA A 203 71.46 8.55 -42.98
C ALA A 203 72.44 7.53 -42.36
N ALA A 204 72.98 6.66 -43.24
CA ALA A 204 74.21 5.85 -43.10
C ALA A 204 74.16 4.71 -42.04
N GLU A 205 74.79 3.53 -42.16
CA GLU A 205 75.83 3.00 -43.03
C GLU A 205 75.92 1.47 -42.80
N ALA A 206 76.40 0.77 -43.82
CA ALA A 206 77.13 -0.51 -43.85
C ALA A 206 77.18 -1.47 -42.63
N CYS A 207 76.93 -2.77 -42.86
CA CYS A 207 77.94 -3.85 -42.86
C CYS A 207 77.34 -5.27 -42.68
N HIS A 208 77.84 -6.20 -43.51
CA HIS A 208 78.00 -7.65 -43.27
C HIS A 208 76.73 -8.52 -43.12
N GLY A 209 76.56 -9.62 -43.86
CA GLY A 209 77.42 -10.33 -44.81
C GLY A 209 76.65 -11.48 -45.47
#